data_AF-A0A644YLS1-F1
#
_entry.id   AF-A0A644YLS1-F1
#
_cell.length_a   1.000
_cell.length_b   1.000
_cell.length_c   1.000
_cell.angle_alpha   90.00
_cell.angle_beta   90.00
_cell.angle_gamma   90.00
#
_symmetry.space_group_name_H-M   'P 1'
#
loop_
_entity.id
_entity.type
_entity.pdbx_description
1 polymer ?
#
loop_
_entity_poly.entity_id
_entity_poly.type
_entity_poly.pdbx_seq_one_letter_code
_entity_poly.pdbx_strand_id
1 'polypeptide(L)'
;MKNEILQILEKADKSDTNIPPTLLYNEGWILRIILQQIKEKRIIHQDLLFPDNVDWFSEALLPSPFLARTRGDNLSESWTHADGVVGKFEIGKKDTGDLILKDSCDFFYVTEAKMYSKLSTGTKNADNYNQAARNVACIAKLIYDNKTIQIDNFKKLAFYVLLPEEQIVMDPTFKSFTDKDNIKTTIKNRISHYPTDDDKKRDIFDWINSNLDNFIDKLDVKLITWEELVEKSQDSTIVDFYDKCKYYNKKIIKNWG
;
A
#
# COMPACT_ATOMS: atom_id res chain seq x y z
N MET A 1 -7.80 15.01 27.53
CA MET A 1 -7.65 14.62 26.12
C MET A 1 -7.07 13.22 25.90
N LYS A 2 -5.77 12.93 26.09
CA LYS A 2 -5.22 11.57 25.84
C LYS A 2 -5.96 10.46 26.60
N ASN A 3 -6.25 10.68 27.89
CA ASN A 3 -6.96 9.71 28.71
C ASN A 3 -8.42 9.50 28.29
N GLU A 4 -9.11 10.55 27.83
CA GLU A 4 -10.49 10.45 27.33
C GLU A 4 -10.53 9.64 26.04
N ILE A 5 -9.55 9.83 25.15
CA ILE A 5 -9.41 9.04 23.93
C ILE A 5 -9.22 7.57 24.28
N LEU A 6 -8.31 7.25 25.21
CA LEU A 6 -8.10 5.86 25.64
C LEU A 6 -9.37 5.25 26.23
N GLN A 7 -10.11 5.97 27.06
CA GLN A 7 -11.39 5.50 27.61
C GLN A 7 -12.44 5.21 26.52
N ILE A 8 -12.49 6.03 25.46
CA ILE A 8 -13.38 5.78 24.31
C ILE A 8 -12.94 4.51 23.56
N LEU A 9 -11.64 4.36 23.30
CA LEU A 9 -11.10 3.18 22.59
C LEU A 9 -11.25 1.89 23.41
N GLU A 10 -11.04 1.93 24.73
CA GLU A 10 -11.24 0.79 25.65
C GLU A 10 -12.70 0.33 25.72
N LYS A 11 -13.63 1.15 25.26
CA LYS A 11 -15.06 0.81 25.16
C LYS A 11 -15.47 0.37 23.76
N ALA A 12 -14.59 0.41 22.76
CA ALA A 12 -14.96 0.25 21.34
C ALA A 12 -15.73 -1.04 21.02
N ASP A 13 -15.49 -2.13 21.75
CA ASP A 13 -16.17 -3.43 21.62
C ASP A 13 -17.18 -3.74 22.74
N LYS A 14 -17.47 -2.77 23.61
CA LYS A 14 -18.42 -2.91 24.72
C LYS A 14 -19.81 -2.42 24.33
N SER A 15 -20.83 -2.84 25.09
CA SER A 15 -22.23 -2.47 24.85
C SER A 15 -22.52 -0.98 25.04
N ASP A 16 -21.68 -0.26 25.79
CA ASP A 16 -21.77 1.19 26.04
C ASP A 16 -20.84 2.02 25.13
N THR A 17 -20.39 1.46 23.99
CA THR A 17 -19.54 2.18 23.03
C THR A 17 -20.29 3.33 22.36
N ASN A 18 -19.57 4.43 22.11
CA ASN A 18 -20.05 5.55 21.29
C ASN A 18 -19.46 5.52 19.87
N ILE A 19 -18.66 4.51 19.54
CA ILE A 19 -18.00 4.38 18.24
C ILE A 19 -18.19 2.97 17.66
N PRO A 20 -18.25 2.83 16.32
CA PRO A 20 -18.20 1.53 15.69
C PRO A 20 -16.90 0.78 16.04
N PRO A 21 -16.95 -0.51 16.40
CA PRO A 21 -15.74 -1.29 16.68
C PRO A 21 -14.73 -1.30 15.53
N THR A 22 -15.21 -1.22 14.27
CA THR A 22 -14.37 -1.17 13.06
C THR A 22 -13.49 0.07 12.96
N LEU A 23 -13.72 1.13 13.74
CA LEU A 23 -12.79 2.27 13.82
C LEU A 23 -11.49 1.93 14.56
N LEU A 24 -11.55 0.97 15.49
CA LEU A 24 -10.37 0.47 16.21
C LEU A 24 -9.86 -0.83 15.60
N TYR A 25 -10.75 -1.80 15.40
CA TYR A 25 -10.40 -3.13 14.90
C TYR A 25 -10.46 -3.15 13.37
N ASN A 26 -9.41 -2.65 12.71
CA ASN A 26 -9.27 -2.60 11.25
C ASN A 26 -7.82 -2.88 10.80
N GLU A 27 -7.65 -3.01 9.48
CA GLU A 27 -6.39 -3.24 8.79
C GLU A 27 -5.31 -2.20 9.13
N GLY A 28 -5.69 -0.93 9.27
CA GLY A 28 -4.73 0.14 9.52
C GLY A 28 -4.10 0.03 10.90
N TRP A 29 -4.88 -0.26 11.95
CA TRP A 29 -4.34 -0.42 13.30
C TRP A 29 -3.46 -1.67 13.44
N ILE A 30 -3.91 -2.81 12.90
CA ILE A 30 -3.07 -4.03 12.95
C ILE A 30 -1.77 -3.84 12.16
N LEU A 31 -1.81 -3.17 11.00
CA LEU A 31 -0.60 -2.84 10.24
C LEU A 31 0.39 -2.01 11.07
N ARG A 32 -0.09 -0.93 11.71
CA ARG A 32 0.76 -0.06 12.55
C ARG A 32 1.41 -0.83 13.70
N ILE A 33 0.66 -1.71 14.35
CA ILE A 33 1.18 -2.59 15.41
C ILE A 33 2.27 -3.50 14.85
N ILE A 34 2.00 -4.21 13.75
CA ILE A 34 2.94 -5.15 13.15
C ILE A 34 4.22 -4.44 12.66
N LEU A 35 4.10 -3.32 11.96
CA LEU A 35 5.27 -2.55 11.51
C LEU A 35 6.13 -2.08 12.69
N GLN A 36 5.50 -1.63 13.79
CA GLN A 36 6.22 -1.25 15.00
C GLN A 36 6.94 -2.45 15.64
N GLN A 37 6.29 -3.60 15.72
CA GLN A 37 6.88 -4.84 16.27
C GLN A 37 8.07 -5.33 15.45
N ILE A 38 7.99 -5.20 14.13
CA ILE A 38 9.11 -5.52 13.23
C ILE A 38 10.26 -4.51 13.41
N LYS A 39 9.97 -3.20 13.49
CA LYS A 39 10.99 -2.17 13.77
C LYS A 39 11.73 -2.42 15.08
N GLU A 40 11.01 -2.88 16.10
CA GLU A 40 11.56 -3.25 17.41
C GLU A 40 12.20 -4.64 17.44
N LYS A 41 12.28 -5.32 16.29
CA LYS A 41 12.86 -6.67 16.13
C LYS A 41 12.15 -7.74 16.98
N ARG A 42 10.89 -7.51 17.35
CA ARG A 42 10.02 -8.48 18.05
C ARG A 42 9.36 -9.46 17.09
N ILE A 43 9.09 -9.04 15.86
CA ILE A 43 8.70 -9.92 14.75
C ILE A 43 9.86 -9.98 13.75
N ILE A 44 10.24 -11.19 13.35
CA ILE A 44 11.26 -11.42 12.31
C ILE A 44 10.59 -12.11 11.13
N HIS A 45 10.42 -11.36 10.04
CA HIS A 45 9.86 -11.85 8.77
C HIS A 45 10.85 -11.56 7.64
N GLN A 46 11.15 -12.58 6.82
CA GLN A 46 12.20 -12.49 5.79
C GLN A 46 11.95 -11.40 4.73
N ASP A 47 10.66 -11.11 4.45
CA ASP A 47 10.28 -10.10 3.45
C ASP A 47 10.06 -8.71 4.05
N LEU A 48 9.69 -8.62 5.33
CA LEU A 48 9.39 -7.38 6.03
C LEU A 48 10.50 -7.11 7.03
N LEU A 49 11.67 -6.74 6.52
CA LEU A 49 12.85 -6.44 7.33
C LEU A 49 13.02 -4.94 7.53
N PHE A 50 13.55 -4.56 8.69
CA PHE A 50 13.93 -3.18 9.02
C PHE A 50 15.44 -3.13 9.24
N PRO A 51 16.23 -2.83 8.19
CA PRO A 51 17.65 -2.52 8.36
C PRO A 51 17.85 -1.31 9.27
N ASP A 52 19.06 -1.15 9.79
CA ASP A 52 19.39 0.06 10.53
C ASP A 52 19.23 1.29 9.61
N ASN A 53 18.64 2.37 10.13
CA ASN A 53 18.34 3.63 9.41
C ASN A 53 17.21 3.59 8.37
N VAL A 54 16.27 2.63 8.46
CA VAL A 54 14.96 2.75 7.80
C VAL A 54 13.87 3.09 8.81
N ASP A 55 12.82 3.76 8.35
CA ASP A 55 11.63 4.01 9.16
C ASP A 55 10.37 3.52 8.42
N TRP A 56 9.24 3.54 9.12
CA TRP A 56 7.93 3.30 8.56
C TRP A 56 7.00 4.50 8.76
N PHE A 57 6.03 4.62 7.86
CA PHE A 57 4.95 5.60 7.98
C PHE A 57 3.65 4.98 7.48
N SER A 58 2.52 5.29 8.12
CA SER A 58 1.20 4.86 7.64
C SER A 58 0.50 5.96 6.89
N GLU A 59 -0.35 5.61 5.92
CA GLU A 59 -1.16 6.56 5.13
C GLU A 59 -0.33 7.55 4.30
N ALA A 60 0.86 7.14 3.85
CA ALA A 60 1.73 7.98 3.04
C ALA A 60 1.08 8.32 1.70
N LEU A 61 1.17 9.59 1.28
CA LEU A 61 0.70 10.04 -0.03
C LEU A 61 1.78 9.80 -1.08
N LEU A 62 1.51 8.87 -2.00
CA LEU A 62 2.37 8.57 -3.13
C LEU A 62 1.95 9.37 -4.37
N PRO A 63 2.88 10.00 -5.09
CA PRO A 63 2.58 10.71 -6.32
C PRO A 63 2.15 9.74 -7.42
N SER A 64 1.22 10.18 -8.27
CA SER A 64 0.76 9.41 -9.42
C SER A 64 1.41 9.90 -10.71
N PRO A 65 1.82 9.01 -11.63
CA PRO A 65 2.23 9.44 -12.97
C PRO A 65 1.03 9.99 -13.77
N PHE A 66 -0.19 9.70 -13.33
CA PHE A 66 -1.45 10.09 -13.97
C PHE A 66 -2.11 11.34 -13.34
N LEU A 67 -1.36 12.18 -12.60
CA LEU A 67 -1.90 13.44 -12.07
C LEU A 67 -2.47 14.36 -13.18
N ALA A 68 -3.45 15.19 -12.84
CA ALA A 68 -4.14 16.05 -13.79
C ALA A 68 -3.21 17.00 -14.56
N ARG A 69 -3.37 17.06 -15.88
CA ARG A 69 -2.63 17.97 -16.76
C ARG A 69 -3.20 19.38 -16.73
N THR A 70 -4.52 19.45 -16.53
CA THR A 70 -5.34 20.67 -16.47
C THR A 70 -6.53 20.43 -15.54
N ARG A 71 -7.23 21.50 -15.14
CA ARG A 71 -8.46 21.37 -14.35
C ARG A 71 -9.54 20.63 -15.14
N GLY A 72 -10.15 19.62 -14.55
CA GLY A 72 -11.20 18.82 -15.20
C GLY A 72 -10.67 17.70 -16.11
N ASP A 73 -9.40 17.31 -15.98
CA ASP A 73 -8.81 16.22 -16.75
C ASP A 73 -9.44 14.86 -16.38
N ASN A 74 -10.32 14.37 -17.26
CA ASN A 74 -11.06 13.11 -17.06
C ASN A 74 -10.19 11.85 -17.18
N LEU A 75 -8.92 11.99 -17.59
CA LEU A 75 -7.96 10.88 -17.58
C LEU A 75 -7.12 10.87 -16.30
N SER A 76 -7.26 11.88 -15.45
CA SER A 76 -6.40 12.03 -14.29
C SER A 76 -6.74 11.06 -13.17
N GLU A 77 -5.73 10.76 -12.37
CA GLU A 77 -5.85 10.12 -11.06
C GLU A 77 -5.39 11.08 -9.98
N SER A 78 -5.85 10.85 -8.75
CA SER A 78 -5.30 11.53 -7.58
C SER A 78 -4.00 10.87 -7.12
N TRP A 79 -3.42 11.43 -6.05
CA TRP A 79 -2.43 10.74 -5.25
C TRP A 79 -3.01 9.44 -4.69
N THR A 80 -2.14 8.48 -4.38
CA THR A 80 -2.52 7.21 -3.75
C THR A 80 -2.10 7.23 -2.29
N HIS A 81 -3.03 6.91 -1.38
CA HIS A 81 -2.69 6.63 0.01
C HIS A 81 -2.20 5.19 0.10
N ALA A 82 -0.95 5.01 0.52
CA ALA A 82 -0.43 3.72 0.91
C ALA A 82 -0.71 3.47 2.39
N ASP A 83 -1.29 2.33 2.75
CA ASP A 83 -1.58 1.98 4.14
C ASP A 83 -0.30 1.99 4.99
N GLY A 84 0.80 1.53 4.40
CA GLY A 84 2.13 1.62 5.00
C GLY A 84 3.26 1.72 3.98
N VAL A 85 4.34 2.35 4.39
CA VAL A 85 5.60 2.43 3.65
C VAL A 85 6.75 2.19 4.60
N VAL A 86 7.82 1.57 4.12
CA VAL A 86 9.05 1.35 4.87
C VAL A 86 10.25 1.66 4.00
N GLY A 87 11.22 2.41 4.52
CA GLY A 87 12.44 2.72 3.79
C GLY A 87 13.12 4.01 4.22
N LYS A 88 13.88 4.60 3.30
CA LYS A 88 14.58 5.87 3.49
C LYS A 88 13.84 7.00 2.76
N PHE A 89 12.95 7.66 3.46
CA PHE A 89 12.11 8.72 2.91
C PHE A 89 12.00 9.91 3.85
N GLU A 90 11.35 10.96 3.36
CA GLU A 90 10.90 12.12 4.11
C GLU A 90 9.41 12.31 3.84
N ILE A 91 8.67 12.81 4.85
CA ILE A 91 7.24 13.08 4.78
C ILE A 91 7.02 14.59 4.96
N GLY A 92 6.10 15.18 4.18
CA GLY A 92 5.62 16.53 4.46
C GLY A 92 6.48 17.65 3.86
N LYS A 93 7.23 17.37 2.79
CA LYS A 93 8.08 18.37 2.12
C LYS A 93 7.29 19.29 1.20
N LYS A 94 6.26 18.79 0.50
CA LYS A 94 5.42 19.59 -0.40
C LYS A 94 3.99 19.76 0.12
N ASP A 95 3.44 18.73 0.76
CA ASP A 95 2.09 18.73 1.32
C ASP A 95 2.00 17.78 2.52
N THR A 96 0.97 17.89 3.34
CA THR A 96 0.80 17.02 4.51
C THR A 96 0.72 15.56 4.10
N GLY A 97 1.72 14.76 4.52
CA GLY A 97 1.77 13.33 4.23
C GLY A 97 2.44 12.95 2.90
N ASP A 98 2.89 13.91 2.09
CA ASP A 98 3.58 13.62 0.83
C ASP A 98 4.90 12.90 1.08
N LEU A 99 5.15 11.82 0.33
CA LEU A 99 6.38 11.04 0.46
C LEU A 99 7.38 11.40 -0.62
N ILE A 100 8.64 11.60 -0.20
CA ILE A 100 9.79 11.74 -1.10
C ILE A 100 10.88 10.75 -0.67
N LEU A 101 11.46 10.03 -1.63
CA LEU A 101 12.61 9.16 -1.37
C LEU A 101 13.87 10.01 -1.13
N LYS A 102 14.68 9.65 -0.13
CA LYS A 102 16.02 10.23 0.06
C LYS A 102 16.94 9.77 -1.07
N ASP A 103 17.89 10.61 -1.47
CA ASP A 103 18.82 10.29 -2.57
C ASP A 103 19.63 9.01 -2.33
N SER A 104 19.88 8.67 -1.06
CA SER A 104 20.56 7.42 -0.66
C SER A 104 19.61 6.22 -0.47
N CYS A 105 18.39 6.27 -1.02
CA CYS A 105 17.40 5.21 -0.82
C CYS A 105 17.74 3.99 -1.68
N ASP A 106 18.18 2.93 -1.02
CA ASP A 106 18.43 1.60 -1.57
C ASP A 106 17.47 0.55 -0.98
N PHE A 107 16.51 0.96 -0.16
CA PHE A 107 15.58 0.08 0.53
C PHE A 107 14.23 0.77 0.66
N PHE A 108 13.22 0.26 -0.03
CA PHE A 108 11.86 0.79 0.01
C PHE A 108 10.84 -0.30 -0.27
N TYR A 109 9.76 -0.35 0.51
CA TYR A 109 8.58 -1.10 0.13
C TYR A 109 7.30 -0.42 0.56
N VAL A 110 6.24 -0.71 -0.18
CA VAL A 110 4.88 -0.24 0.07
C VAL A 110 4.01 -1.42 0.48
N THR A 111 3.18 -1.23 1.50
CA THR A 111 2.20 -2.22 1.95
C THR A 111 0.79 -1.68 1.73
N GLU A 112 -0.04 -2.50 1.09
CA GLU A 112 -1.50 -2.36 1.07
C GLU A 112 -2.06 -3.39 2.05
N ALA A 113 -2.93 -2.97 2.95
CA ALA A 113 -3.50 -3.78 4.01
C ALA A 113 -4.99 -4.01 3.73
N LYS A 114 -5.46 -5.25 3.88
CA LYS A 114 -6.86 -5.63 3.69
C LYS A 114 -7.38 -6.38 4.89
N MET A 115 -8.64 -6.13 5.21
CA MET A 115 -9.41 -6.89 6.19
C MET A 115 -10.80 -7.15 5.62
N TYR A 116 -10.91 -8.17 4.76
CA TYR A 116 -12.14 -8.57 4.04
C TYR A 116 -12.67 -7.57 2.99
N SER A 117 -11.90 -6.54 2.68
CA SER A 117 -12.12 -5.66 1.53
C SER A 117 -11.33 -6.17 0.31
N LYS A 118 -11.93 -6.07 -0.89
CA LYS A 118 -11.25 -6.45 -2.14
C LYS A 118 -10.20 -5.41 -2.53
N LEU A 119 -9.24 -5.79 -3.38
CA LEU A 119 -8.51 -4.80 -4.16
C LEU A 119 -9.47 -4.13 -5.14
N SER A 120 -9.41 -2.81 -5.24
CA SER A 120 -10.22 -2.09 -6.22
C SER A 120 -9.85 -2.54 -7.65
N THR A 121 -10.86 -2.84 -8.47
CA THR A 121 -10.67 -3.33 -9.84
C THR A 121 -10.28 -2.21 -10.82
N GLY A 122 -10.57 -0.96 -10.45
CA GLY A 122 -10.37 0.20 -11.29
C GLY A 122 -10.66 1.51 -10.57
N THR A 123 -10.55 2.61 -11.30
CA THR A 123 -10.90 3.95 -10.82
C THR A 123 -12.06 4.48 -11.64
N LYS A 124 -12.69 5.56 -11.17
CA LYS A 124 -13.74 6.26 -11.94
C LYS A 124 -13.32 6.62 -13.37
N ASN A 125 -12.03 6.84 -13.59
CA ASN A 125 -11.46 7.31 -14.86
C ASN A 125 -10.72 6.19 -15.62
N ALA A 126 -10.70 4.96 -15.09
CA ALA A 126 -10.12 3.77 -15.70
C ALA A 126 -10.58 2.48 -14.99
N ASP A 127 -11.61 1.83 -15.53
CA ASP A 127 -12.25 0.65 -14.95
C ASP A 127 -11.33 -0.57 -14.82
N ASN A 128 -10.23 -0.62 -15.58
CA ASN A 128 -9.26 -1.71 -15.57
C ASN A 128 -7.94 -1.33 -14.86
N TYR A 129 -7.81 -0.13 -14.30
CA TYR A 129 -6.61 0.31 -13.60
C TYR A 129 -6.66 -0.09 -12.13
N ASN A 130 -6.45 -1.38 -11.87
CA ASN A 130 -6.61 -1.97 -10.55
C ASN A 130 -5.62 -1.42 -9.51
N GLN A 131 -5.97 -1.59 -8.23
CA GLN A 131 -5.24 -1.00 -7.11
C GLN A 131 -3.78 -1.42 -7.01
N ALA A 132 -3.43 -2.66 -7.37
CA ALA A 132 -2.05 -3.13 -7.37
C ALA A 132 -1.23 -2.39 -8.44
N ALA A 133 -1.72 -2.36 -9.68
CA ALA A 133 -1.09 -1.60 -10.75
C ALA A 133 -0.99 -0.10 -10.42
N ARG A 134 -1.96 0.44 -9.69
CA ARG A 134 -1.93 1.83 -9.23
C ARG A 134 -0.82 2.11 -8.22
N ASN A 135 -0.73 1.32 -7.17
CA ASN A 135 0.36 1.42 -6.19
C ASN A 135 1.73 1.28 -6.88
N VAL A 136 1.89 0.29 -7.75
CA VAL A 136 3.17 0.04 -8.46
C VAL A 136 3.55 1.19 -9.39
N ALA A 137 2.60 1.78 -10.12
CA ALA A 137 2.88 2.96 -10.94
C ALA A 137 3.26 4.19 -10.09
N CYS A 138 2.70 4.33 -8.89
CA CYS A 138 3.07 5.40 -7.96
C CYS A 138 4.49 5.18 -7.39
N ILE A 139 4.90 3.94 -7.12
CA ILE A 139 6.29 3.61 -6.77
C ILE A 139 7.24 3.99 -7.92
N ALA A 140 6.89 3.65 -9.16
CA ALA A 140 7.69 4.04 -10.34
C ALA A 140 7.82 5.57 -10.45
N LYS A 141 6.72 6.30 -10.17
CA LYS A 141 6.71 7.77 -10.18
C LYS A 141 7.62 8.36 -9.10
N LEU A 142 7.66 7.79 -7.89
CA LEU A 142 8.58 8.20 -6.83
C LEU A 142 10.04 8.09 -7.26
N ILE A 143 10.40 6.98 -7.93
CA ILE A 143 11.75 6.77 -8.44
C ILE A 143 12.07 7.77 -9.54
N TYR A 144 11.17 7.94 -10.53
CA TYR A 144 11.34 8.92 -11.59
C TYR A 144 11.55 10.35 -11.05
N ASP A 145 10.78 10.74 -10.02
CA ASP A 145 10.89 12.07 -9.42
C ASP A 145 12.23 12.28 -8.70
N ASN A 146 12.87 11.19 -8.25
CA ASN A 146 14.22 11.22 -7.71
C ASN A 146 15.26 10.76 -8.74
N LYS A 147 15.73 11.71 -9.55
CA LYS A 147 16.71 11.50 -10.64
C LYS A 147 18.05 10.90 -10.21
N THR A 148 18.36 10.86 -8.91
CA THR A 148 19.62 10.31 -8.39
C THR A 148 19.54 8.80 -8.12
N ILE A 149 18.33 8.26 -7.98
CA ILE A 149 18.09 6.86 -7.67
C ILE A 149 18.06 6.03 -8.96
N GLN A 150 18.73 4.88 -8.94
CA GLN A 150 18.67 3.90 -10.02
C GLN A 150 17.98 2.62 -9.51
N ILE A 151 17.09 2.05 -10.33
CA ILE A 151 16.31 0.84 -10.02
C ILE A 151 17.23 -0.30 -9.55
N ASP A 152 18.36 -0.49 -10.23
CA ASP A 152 19.27 -1.61 -9.97
C ASP A 152 19.95 -1.53 -8.60
N ASN A 153 20.10 -0.31 -8.06
CA ASN A 153 20.77 -0.05 -6.78
C ASN A 153 19.92 -0.40 -5.57
N PHE A 154 18.62 -0.67 -5.74
CA PHE A 154 17.79 -1.13 -4.63
C PHE A 154 18.24 -2.51 -4.14
N LYS A 155 18.54 -2.62 -2.84
CA LYS A 155 18.67 -3.89 -2.13
C LYS A 155 17.31 -4.50 -1.83
N LYS A 156 16.30 -3.65 -1.62
CA LYS A 156 14.89 -4.06 -1.48
C LYS A 156 14.01 -3.02 -2.17
N LEU A 157 13.18 -3.49 -3.09
CA LEU A 157 12.12 -2.73 -3.71
C LEU A 157 10.91 -3.65 -3.75
N ALA A 158 9.82 -3.32 -3.06
CA ALA A 158 8.68 -4.23 -2.98
C ALA A 158 7.31 -3.56 -2.89
N PHE A 159 6.29 -4.30 -3.30
CA PHE A 159 4.88 -4.02 -3.06
C PHE A 159 4.22 -5.26 -2.45
N TYR A 160 3.71 -5.12 -1.23
CA TYR A 160 3.09 -6.22 -0.50
C TYR A 160 1.63 -5.94 -0.22
N VAL A 161 0.79 -6.96 -0.39
CA VAL A 161 -0.59 -6.93 0.06
C VAL A 161 -0.72 -7.83 1.27
N LEU A 162 -1.11 -7.27 2.41
CA LEU A 162 -1.32 -7.98 3.67
C LEU A 162 -2.80 -8.23 3.87
N LEU A 163 -3.19 -9.50 4.04
CA LEU A 163 -4.61 -9.89 4.12
C LEU A 163 -4.80 -11.23 4.85
N PRO A 164 -6.00 -11.54 5.36
CA PRO A 164 -6.28 -12.86 5.94
C PRO A 164 -6.07 -13.97 4.91
N GLU A 165 -5.49 -15.10 5.34
CA GLU A 165 -5.25 -16.26 4.46
C GLU A 165 -6.53 -16.72 3.74
N GLU A 166 -7.65 -16.82 4.46
CA GLU A 166 -8.92 -17.24 3.89
C GLU A 166 -9.42 -16.30 2.78
N GLN A 167 -9.04 -15.02 2.81
CA GLN A 167 -9.44 -14.04 1.81
C GLN A 167 -8.74 -14.30 0.46
N ILE A 168 -7.51 -14.80 0.47
CA ILE A 168 -6.77 -15.21 -0.75
C ILE A 168 -7.50 -16.36 -1.45
N VAL A 169 -8.09 -17.28 -0.67
CA VAL A 169 -8.84 -18.42 -1.20
C VAL A 169 -10.19 -18.00 -1.77
N MET A 170 -10.89 -17.08 -1.08
CA MET A 170 -12.21 -16.62 -1.48
C MET A 170 -12.21 -15.70 -2.70
N ASP A 171 -11.15 -14.93 -2.92
CA ASP A 171 -11.07 -13.95 -4.00
C ASP A 171 -9.82 -14.14 -4.87
N PRO A 172 -9.95 -14.79 -6.05
CA PRO A 172 -8.82 -15.04 -6.94
C PRO A 172 -8.23 -13.75 -7.54
N THR A 173 -8.93 -12.61 -7.45
CA THR A 173 -8.43 -11.34 -8.00
C THR A 173 -7.17 -10.86 -7.32
N PHE A 174 -6.94 -11.21 -6.04
CA PHE A 174 -5.68 -10.89 -5.36
C PHE A 174 -4.48 -11.42 -6.13
N LYS A 175 -4.47 -12.72 -6.43
CA LYS A 175 -3.39 -13.35 -7.19
C LYS A 175 -3.26 -12.75 -8.59
N SER A 176 -4.38 -12.54 -9.27
CA SER A 176 -4.38 -11.99 -10.63
C SER A 176 -3.90 -10.54 -10.68
N PHE A 177 -4.23 -9.70 -9.69
CA PHE A 177 -3.85 -8.28 -9.68
C PHE A 177 -2.42 -8.08 -9.17
N THR A 178 -1.90 -8.99 -8.33
CA THR A 178 -0.50 -8.96 -7.90
C THR A 178 0.45 -9.72 -8.84
N ASP A 179 -0.08 -10.32 -9.92
CA ASP A 179 0.74 -10.89 -10.97
C ASP A 179 1.52 -9.80 -11.72
N LYS A 180 2.83 -10.01 -11.91
CA LYS A 180 3.73 -9.00 -12.48
C LYS A 180 3.39 -8.67 -13.93
N ASP A 181 3.03 -9.66 -14.73
CA ASP A 181 2.64 -9.46 -16.14
C ASP A 181 1.30 -8.72 -16.24
N ASN A 182 0.36 -9.04 -15.35
CA ASN A 182 -0.89 -8.30 -15.23
C ASN A 182 -0.65 -6.83 -14.85
N ILE A 183 0.18 -6.56 -13.84
CA ILE A 183 0.54 -5.20 -13.42
C ILE A 183 1.15 -4.42 -14.58
N LYS A 184 2.15 -5.01 -15.24
CA LYS A 184 2.84 -4.41 -16.40
C LYS A 184 1.86 -4.08 -17.52
N THR A 185 1.00 -5.03 -17.88
CA THR A 185 0.00 -4.85 -18.94
C THR A 185 -1.02 -3.77 -18.56
N THR A 186 -1.48 -3.78 -17.32
CA THR A 186 -2.43 -2.78 -16.79
C THR A 186 -1.84 -1.37 -16.80
N ILE A 187 -0.56 -1.20 -16.43
CA ILE A 187 0.14 0.10 -16.48
C ILE A 187 0.30 0.57 -17.94
N LYS A 188 0.77 -0.29 -18.84
CA LYS A 188 0.92 0.05 -20.28
C LYS A 188 -0.42 0.44 -20.90
N ASN A 189 -1.48 -0.31 -20.59
CA ASN A 189 -2.83 0.00 -21.01
C ASN A 189 -3.31 1.34 -20.42
N ARG A 190 -2.97 1.66 -19.16
CA ARG A 190 -3.34 2.97 -18.60
C ARG A 190 -2.65 4.11 -19.34
N ILE A 191 -1.36 3.96 -19.65
CA ILE A 191 -0.58 4.95 -20.43
C ILE A 191 -1.20 5.18 -21.83
N SER A 192 -1.64 4.12 -22.52
CA SER A 192 -2.18 4.24 -23.89
C SER A 192 -3.49 5.03 -24.01
N HIS A 193 -4.18 5.33 -22.90
CA HIS A 193 -5.35 6.20 -22.91
C HIS A 193 -4.98 7.68 -23.11
N TYR A 194 -3.72 8.05 -22.93
CA TYR A 194 -3.25 9.41 -23.11
C TYR A 194 -2.78 9.64 -24.57
N PRO A 195 -2.96 10.86 -25.12
CA PRO A 195 -2.42 11.20 -26.43
C PRO A 195 -0.91 11.02 -26.49
N THR A 196 -0.40 10.51 -27.61
CA THR A 196 1.05 10.28 -27.81
C THR A 196 1.86 11.57 -27.91
N ASP A 197 1.20 12.67 -28.25
CA ASP A 197 1.76 14.03 -28.35
C ASP A 197 1.57 14.85 -27.06
N ASP A 198 1.19 14.21 -25.95
CA ASP A 198 1.02 14.89 -24.67
C ASP A 198 2.35 15.32 -24.05
N ASP A 199 2.79 16.54 -24.36
CA ASP A 199 4.03 17.13 -23.85
C ASP A 199 4.15 17.11 -22.31
N LYS A 200 3.03 17.14 -21.57
CA LYS A 200 3.04 17.13 -20.10
C LYS A 200 3.27 15.76 -19.50
N LYS A 201 3.06 14.70 -20.29
CA LYS A 201 3.15 13.30 -19.84
C LYS A 201 4.22 12.49 -20.57
N ARG A 202 4.63 12.93 -21.76
CA ARG A 202 5.59 12.22 -22.61
C ARG A 202 6.82 11.77 -21.84
N ASP A 203 7.50 12.68 -21.14
CA ASP A 203 8.76 12.35 -20.44
C ASP A 203 8.60 11.24 -19.39
N ILE A 204 7.59 11.32 -18.52
CA ILE A 204 7.34 10.27 -17.52
C ILE A 204 6.88 8.96 -18.17
N PHE A 205 6.05 9.01 -19.21
CA PHE A 205 5.56 7.80 -19.87
C PHE A 205 6.65 7.11 -20.69
N ASP A 206 7.52 7.86 -21.35
CA ASP A 206 8.70 7.34 -22.05
C ASP A 206 9.68 6.69 -21.06
N TRP A 207 9.91 7.35 -19.91
CA TRP A 207 10.71 6.76 -18.84
C TRP A 207 10.08 5.48 -18.31
N ILE A 208 8.79 5.47 -17.99
CA ILE A 208 8.10 4.26 -17.52
C ILE A 208 8.22 3.17 -18.58
N ASN A 209 7.85 3.43 -19.84
CA ASN A 209 7.89 2.43 -20.90
C ASN A 209 9.29 1.84 -21.12
N SER A 210 10.34 2.65 -20.98
CA SER A 210 11.74 2.22 -21.16
C SER A 210 12.28 1.42 -19.97
N ASN A 211 11.75 1.66 -18.76
CA ASN A 211 12.26 1.07 -17.52
C ASN A 211 11.32 0.04 -16.88
N LEU A 212 10.07 -0.08 -17.35
CA LEU A 212 9.02 -0.86 -16.68
C LEU A 212 9.42 -2.33 -16.52
N ASP A 213 10.07 -2.91 -17.52
CA ASP A 213 10.48 -4.30 -17.49
C ASP A 213 11.52 -4.53 -16.39
N ASN A 214 12.61 -3.75 -16.38
CA ASN A 214 13.63 -3.80 -15.32
C ASN A 214 13.04 -3.50 -13.93
N PHE A 215 12.19 -2.48 -13.83
CA PHE A 215 11.52 -2.10 -12.59
C PHE A 215 10.65 -3.23 -12.03
N ILE A 216 9.82 -3.87 -12.87
CA ILE A 216 8.94 -4.97 -12.45
C ILE A 216 9.75 -6.21 -12.10
N ASP A 217 10.82 -6.51 -12.82
CA ASP A 217 11.71 -7.62 -12.49
C ASP A 217 12.36 -7.42 -11.11
N LYS A 218 12.83 -6.20 -10.83
CA LYS A 218 13.43 -5.81 -9.55
C LYS A 218 12.43 -5.74 -8.40
N LEU A 219 11.18 -5.34 -8.66
CA LEU A 219 10.14 -5.17 -7.67
C LEU A 219 9.66 -6.53 -7.15
N ASP A 220 9.82 -6.80 -5.86
CA ASP A 220 9.22 -7.97 -5.22
C ASP A 220 7.72 -7.72 -4.97
N VAL A 221 6.86 -8.58 -5.48
CA VAL A 221 5.40 -8.45 -5.35
C VAL A 221 4.85 -9.71 -4.72
N LYS A 222 4.25 -9.59 -3.53
CA LYS A 222 3.75 -10.74 -2.76
C LYS A 222 2.45 -10.44 -2.02
N LEU A 223 1.69 -11.50 -1.82
CA LEU A 223 0.65 -11.59 -0.81
C LEU A 223 1.30 -12.12 0.47
N ILE A 224 1.10 -11.45 1.60
CA ILE A 224 1.58 -11.87 2.91
C ILE A 224 0.35 -12.01 3.81
N THR A 225 0.24 -13.13 4.54
CA THR A 225 -0.93 -13.33 5.40
C THR A 225 -0.75 -12.61 6.74
N TRP A 226 -1.86 -12.13 7.32
CA TRP A 226 -1.81 -11.61 8.70
C TRP A 226 -1.44 -12.71 9.69
N GLU A 227 -1.92 -13.93 9.45
CA GLU A 227 -1.62 -15.12 10.25
C GLU A 227 -0.11 -15.33 10.39
N GLU A 228 0.65 -15.29 9.29
CA GLU A 228 2.12 -15.41 9.30
C GLU A 228 2.81 -14.38 10.23
N LEU A 229 2.27 -13.17 10.32
CA LEU A 229 2.86 -12.07 11.09
C LEU A 229 2.41 -12.11 12.56
N VAL A 230 1.14 -12.41 12.79
CA VAL A 230 0.54 -12.51 14.12
C VAL A 230 1.16 -13.69 14.89
N GLU A 231 1.34 -14.85 14.27
CA GLU A 231 2.00 -16.01 14.89
C GLU A 231 3.43 -15.70 15.30
N LYS A 232 4.17 -14.97 14.46
CA LYS A 232 5.56 -14.56 14.74
C LYS A 232 5.68 -13.54 15.86
N SER A 233 4.61 -12.83 16.21
CA SER A 233 4.64 -11.87 17.32
C SER A 233 4.79 -12.52 18.68
N GLN A 234 4.32 -13.77 18.82
CA GLN A 234 4.24 -14.49 20.10
C GLN A 234 3.56 -13.68 21.22
N ASP A 235 2.72 -12.70 20.84
CA ASP A 235 2.02 -11.80 21.75
C ASP A 235 0.51 -12.07 21.66
N SER A 236 -0.04 -12.65 22.73
CA SER A 236 -1.47 -13.00 22.77
C SER A 236 -2.38 -11.79 22.60
N THR A 237 -1.93 -10.59 22.96
CA THR A 237 -2.72 -9.37 22.80
C THR A 237 -2.87 -8.97 21.32
N ILE A 238 -1.88 -9.30 20.48
CA ILE A 238 -1.95 -9.10 19.03
C ILE A 238 -2.87 -10.12 18.39
N VAL A 239 -2.80 -11.38 18.84
CA VAL A 239 -3.72 -12.44 18.41
C VAL A 239 -5.17 -12.03 18.70
N ASP A 240 -5.46 -11.61 19.93
CA ASP A 240 -6.79 -11.16 20.33
C ASP A 240 -7.25 -9.94 19.52
N PHE A 241 -6.35 -8.98 19.25
CA PHE A 241 -6.66 -7.82 18.43
C PHE A 241 -6.97 -8.20 16.98
N TYR A 242 -6.18 -9.11 16.39
CA TYR A 242 -6.41 -9.63 15.05
C TYR A 242 -7.73 -10.38 14.94
N ASP A 243 -8.06 -11.22 15.93
CA ASP A 243 -9.35 -11.94 15.96
C ASP A 243 -10.54 -10.99 16.03
N LYS A 244 -10.43 -9.88 16.78
CA LYS A 244 -11.46 -8.83 16.76
C LYS A 244 -11.53 -8.13 15.41
N CYS A 245 -10.39 -7.85 14.75
CA CYS A 245 -10.37 -7.31 13.38
C CYS A 245 -11.13 -8.23 12.43
N LYS A 246 -10.90 -9.54 12.49
CA LYS A 246 -11.65 -10.51 11.69
C LYS A 246 -13.14 -10.49 12.03
N TYR A 247 -13.48 -10.59 13.32
CA TYR A 247 -14.87 -10.66 13.77
C TYR A 247 -15.72 -9.48 13.27
N TYR A 248 -15.20 -8.25 13.40
CA TYR A 248 -15.96 -7.05 13.05
C TYR A 248 -16.01 -6.77 11.55
N ASN A 249 -15.01 -7.20 10.77
CA ASN A 249 -14.94 -6.90 9.32
C ASN A 249 -15.46 -8.05 8.43
N LYS A 250 -15.34 -9.31 8.85
CA LYS A 250 -15.80 -10.49 8.07
C LYS A 250 -17.31 -10.47 7.77
N LYS A 251 -18.10 -9.83 8.63
CA LYS A 251 -19.57 -9.73 8.47
C LYS A 251 -20.02 -8.77 7.36
N ILE A 252 -19.13 -7.90 6.84
CA ILE A 252 -19.49 -6.90 5.83
C ILE A 252 -19.66 -7.52 4.42
N ILE A 253 -19.24 -8.77 4.20
CA ILE A 253 -19.40 -9.46 2.91
C ILE A 253 -20.86 -9.90 2.63
N LYS A 254 -21.78 -9.88 3.61
CA LYS A 254 -23.17 -10.39 3.42
C LYS A 254 -24.17 -9.44 2.74
N ASN A 255 -23.81 -8.20 2.39
CA ASN A 255 -24.75 -7.22 1.79
C ASN A 255 -24.36 -6.73 0.38
N TRP A 256 -23.74 -7.59 -0.43
CA TRP A 256 -23.68 -7.38 -1.88
C TRP A 256 -24.52 -8.46 -2.55
N GLY A 257 -25.83 -8.24 -2.53
CA GLY A 257 -26.79 -8.91 -3.42
C GLY A 257 -26.83 -8.22 -4.78
#